data_AF-A0A820KJR7-F1
#
_entry.id   AF-A0A820KJR7-F1
#
_cell.length_a   1.000
_cell.length_b   1.000
_cell.length_c   1.000
_cell.angle_alpha   90.00
_cell.angle_beta   90.00
_cell.angle_gamma   90.00
#
_symmetry.space_group_name_H-M   'P 1'
#
loop_
_entity.id
_entity.type
_entity.pdbx_description
1 polymer ?
#
loop_
_entity_poly.entity_id
_entity_poly.type
_entity_poly.pdbx_seq_one_letter_code
_entity_poly.pdbx_strand_id
1 'polypeptide(L)'
;TEEIFALFVSVAFLVDASAHVFQNFVGNYSTPACKHYDDYWKLRRMNESISVNTTGDFLDEPCARDSSLLYILLTLGTVWLGTFLYKFKQTPYLTSAKRELLADYALPVSVIVMSLIGSLLFSQINLQSFPVNHEPLFVLVRFKSVTFKQIIATGGLGFSLSLLMFLDQNIAGAIVNSPANKLKKGKAFHVDLFVIAILNG
;
A
#
# COMPACT_ATOMS: atom_id res chain seq x y z
N THR A 1 10.74 21.07 -14.60
CA THR A 1 10.48 21.03 -13.14
C THR A 1 9.42 19.99 -12.81
N GLU A 2 8.30 19.96 -13.54
CA GLU A 2 7.22 18.96 -13.39
C GLU A 2 7.71 17.50 -13.48
N GLU A 3 8.55 17.17 -14.46
CA GLU A 3 9.10 15.81 -14.61
C GLU A 3 9.98 15.38 -13.43
N ILE A 4 10.75 16.30 -12.84
CA ILE A 4 11.61 16.04 -11.68
C ILE A 4 10.74 15.76 -10.45
N PHE A 5 9.65 16.52 -10.29
CA PHE A 5 8.71 16.29 -9.22
C PHE A 5 7.95 14.97 -9.38
N ALA A 6 7.48 14.65 -10.59
CA ALA A 6 6.84 13.37 -10.88
C ALA A 6 7.77 12.18 -10.59
N LEU A 7 9.06 12.31 -10.96
CA LEU A 7 10.07 11.31 -10.64
C LEU A 7 10.28 11.18 -9.12
N PHE A 8 10.38 12.31 -8.39
CA PHE A 8 10.51 12.32 -6.94
C PHE A 8 9.35 11.59 -6.26
N VAL A 9 8.12 11.92 -6.64
CA VAL A 9 6.90 11.28 -6.11
C VAL A 9 6.89 9.79 -6.45
N SER A 10 7.23 9.40 -7.68
CA SER A 10 7.29 8.00 -8.09
C SER A 10 8.34 7.21 -7.29
N VAL A 11 9.51 7.79 -7.03
CA VAL A 11 10.56 7.15 -6.21
C VAL A 11 10.11 7.05 -4.75
N ALA A 12 9.49 8.09 -4.19
CA ALA A 12 8.96 8.07 -2.83
C ALA A 12 7.94 6.94 -2.63
N PHE A 13 6.97 6.81 -3.53
CA PHE A 13 5.98 5.71 -3.48
C PHE A 13 6.62 4.33 -3.66
N LEU A 14 7.63 4.20 -4.51
CA LEU A 14 8.32 2.93 -4.69
C LEU A 14 9.11 2.51 -3.44
N VAL A 15 9.80 3.48 -2.81
CA VAL A 15 10.55 3.25 -1.57
C VAL A 15 9.60 2.89 -0.44
N ASP A 16 8.49 3.60 -0.28
CA ASP A 16 7.48 3.32 0.73
C ASP A 16 6.85 1.92 0.55
N ALA A 17 6.43 1.58 -0.66
CA ALA A 17 5.89 0.26 -0.98
C ALA A 17 6.90 -0.86 -0.69
N SER A 18 8.17 -0.67 -1.08
CA SER A 18 9.22 -1.66 -0.80
C SER A 18 9.55 -1.78 0.69
N ALA A 19 9.49 -0.67 1.44
CA ALA A 19 9.66 -0.68 2.89
C ALA A 19 8.54 -1.49 3.56
N HIS A 20 7.29 -1.35 3.14
CA HIS A 20 6.18 -2.15 3.64
C HIS A 20 6.36 -3.65 3.38
N VAL A 21 6.80 -4.02 2.17
CA VAL A 21 7.11 -5.43 1.84
C VAL A 21 8.23 -5.97 2.74
N PHE A 22 9.28 -5.18 2.95
CA PHE A 22 10.40 -5.57 3.79
C PHE A 22 10.01 -5.69 5.26
N GLN A 23 9.24 -4.74 5.79
CA GLN A 23 8.74 -4.78 7.17
C GLN A 23 7.86 -6.01 7.40
N ASN A 24 6.96 -6.33 6.48
CA ASN A 24 6.14 -7.53 6.57
C ASN A 24 6.97 -8.83 6.49
N PHE A 25 8.04 -8.83 5.69
CA PHE A 25 8.97 -9.96 5.64
C PHE A 25 9.71 -10.12 6.96
N VAL A 26 10.34 -9.06 7.48
CA VAL A 26 11.09 -9.13 8.75
C VAL A 26 10.19 -9.48 9.92
N GLY A 27 8.98 -8.89 9.97
CA GLY A 27 8.03 -9.06 11.06
C GLY A 27 7.44 -10.46 11.19
N ASN A 28 7.32 -11.20 10.07
CA ASN A 28 6.66 -12.52 10.06
C ASN A 28 7.62 -13.68 9.72
N TYR A 29 8.77 -13.42 9.06
CA TYR A 29 9.76 -14.45 8.71
C TYR A 29 10.79 -14.69 9.83
N SER A 30 11.20 -13.65 10.55
CA SER A 30 12.30 -13.71 11.53
C SER A 30 11.85 -13.37 12.97
N THR A 31 10.71 -13.92 13.40
CA THR A 31 10.28 -13.80 14.80
C THR A 31 11.07 -14.74 15.73
N PRO A 32 11.18 -14.41 17.04
CA PRO A 32 11.78 -15.31 18.03
C PRO A 32 11.09 -16.68 18.06
N ALA A 33 9.76 -16.72 17.87
CA ALA A 33 8.98 -17.95 17.74
C ALA A 33 9.46 -18.83 16.57
N CYS A 34 9.81 -18.22 15.43
CA CYS A 34 10.36 -18.94 14.28
C CYS A 34 11.75 -19.53 14.55
N LYS A 35 12.59 -18.89 15.37
CA LYS A 35 13.92 -19.42 15.71
C LYS A 35 13.83 -20.62 16.66
N HIS A 36 12.96 -20.55 17.66
CA HIS A 36 12.67 -21.68 18.56
C HIS A 36 12.12 -22.90 17.82
N TYR A 37 11.28 -22.67 16.81
CA TYR A 37 10.79 -23.74 15.93
C TYR A 37 11.93 -24.45 15.18
N ASP A 38 12.87 -23.71 14.58
CA ASP A 38 14.00 -24.32 13.87
C ASP A 38 14.91 -25.12 14.80
N ASP A 39 15.16 -24.63 16.01
CA ASP A 39 16.01 -25.32 16.98
C ASP A 39 15.34 -26.62 17.50
N TYR A 40 14.03 -26.62 17.72
CA TYR A 40 13.26 -27.83 18.04
C TYR A 40 13.41 -28.90 16.94
N TRP A 41 13.21 -28.52 15.67
CA TRP A 41 13.32 -29.47 14.56
C TRP A 41 14.75 -29.93 14.29
N LYS A 42 15.75 -29.08 14.53
CA LYS A 42 17.16 -29.49 14.47
C LYS A 42 17.49 -30.52 15.56
N LEU A 43 17.06 -30.29 16.80
CA LEU A 43 17.25 -31.21 17.91
C LEU A 43 16.54 -32.55 17.67
N ARG A 44 15.30 -32.52 17.15
CA ARG A 44 14.57 -33.74 16.77
C ARG A 44 15.25 -34.53 15.65
N ARG A 45 15.83 -33.83 14.65
CA ARG A 45 16.56 -34.47 13.55
C ARG A 45 17.88 -35.12 14.01
N MET A 46 18.46 -34.60 15.10
CA MET A 46 19.68 -35.16 15.70
C MET A 46 19.41 -36.30 16.68
N ASN A 47 18.14 -36.56 17.06
CA ASN A 47 17.80 -37.51 18.11
C ASN A 47 16.61 -38.39 17.68
N GLU A 48 16.86 -39.42 16.88
CA GLU A 48 15.83 -40.38 16.42
C GLU A 48 15.28 -41.30 17.54
N SER A 49 15.81 -41.24 18.77
CA SER A 49 15.49 -42.21 19.84
C SER A 49 14.94 -41.63 21.15
N ILE A 50 14.66 -40.32 21.25
CA ILE A 50 14.09 -39.75 22.49
C ILE A 50 12.68 -39.22 22.24
N SER A 51 11.69 -39.93 22.78
CA SER A 51 10.32 -39.44 22.97
C SER A 51 10.36 -38.29 23.97
N VAL A 52 10.54 -37.07 23.47
CA VAL A 52 10.48 -35.87 24.31
C VAL A 52 9.01 -35.64 24.67
N ASN A 53 8.60 -36.11 25.85
CA ASN A 53 7.39 -35.68 26.53
C ASN A 53 7.62 -34.24 27.05
N THR A 54 7.69 -33.27 26.15
CA THR A 54 7.39 -31.87 26.51
C THR A 54 5.94 -31.64 26.21
N THR A 55 5.13 -31.80 27.25
CA THR A 55 3.76 -31.32 27.32
C THR A 55 3.73 -29.83 26.98
N GLY A 56 3.33 -29.51 25.75
CA GLY A 56 2.07 -28.82 25.49
C GLY A 56 1.89 -27.36 25.90
N ASP A 57 2.93 -26.60 26.27
CA ASP A 57 2.73 -25.22 26.81
C ASP A 57 3.57 -24.11 26.14
N PHE A 58 4.08 -24.31 24.92
CA PHE A 58 5.00 -23.33 24.29
C PHE A 58 4.68 -22.96 22.82
N LEU A 59 3.44 -23.16 22.37
CA LEU A 59 3.01 -22.88 20.99
C LEU A 59 1.90 -21.80 20.92
N ASP A 60 1.99 -20.73 21.71
CA ASP A 60 0.97 -19.68 21.63
C ASP A 60 1.16 -18.73 20.43
N GLU A 61 2.28 -18.79 19.70
CA GLU A 61 2.44 -17.98 18.49
C GLU A 61 3.03 -18.80 17.33
N PRO A 62 2.19 -19.24 16.36
CA PRO A 62 2.66 -20.01 15.22
C PRO A 62 3.56 -19.14 14.33
N CYS A 63 4.71 -19.71 13.94
CA CYS A 63 5.65 -19.10 13.02
C CYS A 63 5.02 -18.96 11.62
N ALA A 64 4.61 -17.75 11.24
CA ALA A 64 3.87 -17.47 10.00
C ALA A 64 4.80 -17.11 8.80
N ARG A 65 5.86 -17.91 8.55
CA ARG A 65 6.76 -17.69 7.40
C ARG A 65 6.01 -17.74 6.07
N ASP A 66 5.04 -18.64 5.97
CA ASP A 66 4.25 -18.86 4.77
C ASP A 66 3.43 -17.62 4.40
N SER A 67 2.97 -16.84 5.40
CA SER A 67 2.25 -15.58 5.20
C SER A 67 3.14 -14.50 4.56
N SER A 68 4.40 -14.37 4.98
CA SER A 68 5.36 -13.41 4.37
C SER A 68 5.67 -13.77 2.92
N LEU A 69 5.93 -15.05 2.65
CA LEU A 69 6.26 -15.51 1.31
C LEU A 69 5.07 -15.34 0.36
N LEU A 70 3.86 -15.66 0.84
CA LEU A 70 2.63 -15.42 0.10
C LEU A 70 2.43 -13.93 -0.20
N TYR A 71 2.67 -13.05 0.77
CA TYR A 71 2.54 -11.59 0.58
C TYR A 71 3.49 -11.05 -0.51
N ILE A 72 4.76 -11.47 -0.48
CA ILE A 72 5.74 -11.09 -1.51
C ILE A 72 5.31 -11.62 -2.88
N LEU A 73 4.87 -12.88 -2.94
CA LEU A 73 4.40 -13.52 -4.17
C LEU A 73 3.16 -12.81 -4.74
N LEU A 74 2.19 -12.46 -3.91
CA LEU A 74 1.00 -11.71 -4.30
C LEU A 74 1.36 -10.31 -4.81
N THR A 75 2.25 -9.60 -4.11
CA THR A 75 2.66 -8.24 -4.48
C THR A 75 3.42 -8.23 -5.81
N LEU A 76 4.48 -9.04 -5.94
CA LEU A 76 5.26 -9.14 -7.17
C LEU A 76 4.43 -9.74 -8.32
N GLY A 77 3.58 -10.71 -8.02
CA GLY A 77 2.65 -11.31 -8.98
C GLY A 77 1.65 -10.29 -9.53
N THR A 78 1.12 -9.40 -8.68
CA THR A 78 0.18 -8.35 -9.11
C THR A 78 0.87 -7.33 -10.01
N VAL A 79 2.11 -6.93 -9.68
CA VAL A 79 2.91 -6.02 -10.53
C VAL A 79 3.27 -6.69 -11.86
N TRP A 80 3.71 -7.94 -11.83
CA TRP A 80 4.05 -8.69 -13.03
C TRP A 80 2.84 -8.87 -13.95
N LEU A 81 1.70 -9.30 -13.40
CA LEU A 81 0.47 -9.48 -14.16
C LEU A 81 -0.04 -8.15 -14.72
N GLY A 82 -0.03 -7.08 -13.92
CA GLY A 82 -0.45 -5.74 -14.36
C GLY A 82 0.41 -5.21 -15.50
N THR A 83 1.72 -5.36 -15.40
CA THR A 83 2.65 -4.96 -16.47
C THR A 83 2.52 -5.83 -17.71
N PHE A 84 2.24 -7.13 -17.55
CA PHE A 84 1.95 -8.05 -18.66
C PHE A 84 0.68 -7.64 -19.42
N LEU A 85 -0.44 -7.40 -18.71
CA LEU A 85 -1.70 -6.96 -19.32
C LEU A 85 -1.55 -5.59 -20.00
N TYR A 86 -0.81 -4.66 -19.39
CA TYR A 86 -0.54 -3.37 -19.99
C TYR A 86 0.28 -3.50 -21.29
N LYS A 87 1.35 -4.32 -21.28
CA LYS A 87 2.19 -4.58 -22.46
C LYS A 87 1.48 -5.41 -23.53
N PHE A 88 0.43 -6.17 -23.17
CA PHE A 88 -0.41 -6.89 -24.12
C PHE A 88 -1.04 -5.95 -25.16
N LYS A 89 -1.12 -4.65 -24.87
CA LYS A 89 -1.52 -3.59 -25.81
C LYS A 89 -0.68 -3.53 -27.10
N GLN A 90 0.55 -4.02 -27.08
CA GLN A 90 1.43 -3.98 -28.24
C GLN A 90 1.39 -5.27 -29.08
N THR A 91 0.64 -6.28 -28.64
CA THR A 91 0.60 -7.58 -29.31
C THR A 91 -0.40 -7.59 -30.49
N PRO A 92 -0.11 -8.38 -31.55
CA PRO A 92 -0.97 -8.47 -32.75
C PRO A 92 -2.16 -9.44 -32.59
N TYR A 93 -2.32 -10.09 -31.44
CA TYR A 93 -3.26 -11.21 -31.28
C TYR A 93 -4.75 -10.82 -31.14
N LEU A 94 -5.07 -9.55 -30.79
CA LEU A 94 -6.46 -9.08 -30.56
C LEU A 94 -6.81 -7.82 -31.36
N THR A 95 -8.11 -7.63 -31.61
CA THR A 95 -8.70 -6.41 -32.20
C THR A 95 -8.37 -5.16 -31.37
N SER A 96 -8.08 -4.04 -32.03
CA SER A 96 -7.62 -2.79 -31.39
C SER A 96 -8.47 -2.31 -30.21
N ALA A 97 -9.81 -2.39 -30.31
CA ALA A 97 -10.72 -1.95 -29.24
C ALA A 97 -10.63 -2.81 -27.96
N LYS A 98 -10.58 -4.14 -28.11
CA LYS A 98 -10.46 -5.07 -26.96
C LYS A 98 -9.13 -4.88 -26.23
N ARG A 99 -8.11 -4.52 -26.99
CA ARG A 99 -6.75 -4.33 -26.50
C ARG A 99 -6.57 -3.03 -25.71
N GLU A 100 -7.26 -1.97 -26.13
CA GLU A 100 -7.33 -0.72 -25.37
C GLU A 100 -8.08 -0.93 -24.05
N LEU A 101 -9.24 -1.59 -24.12
CA LEU A 101 -10.01 -1.98 -22.93
C LEU A 101 -9.15 -2.77 -21.94
N LEU A 102 -8.43 -3.80 -22.40
CA LEU A 102 -7.63 -4.65 -21.53
C LEU A 102 -6.46 -3.91 -20.86
N ALA A 103 -5.91 -2.89 -21.53
CA ALA A 103 -4.86 -2.04 -20.97
C ALA A 103 -5.41 -1.08 -19.91
N ASP A 104 -6.60 -0.50 -20.14
CA ASP A 104 -7.26 0.42 -19.21
C ASP A 104 -7.69 -0.31 -17.91
N TYR A 105 -8.07 -1.58 -18.02
CA TYR A 105 -8.45 -2.43 -16.88
C TYR A 105 -7.31 -3.32 -16.35
N ALA A 106 -6.07 -3.15 -16.81
CA ALA A 106 -4.96 -4.02 -16.45
C ALA A 106 -4.70 -4.08 -14.93
N LEU A 107 -4.69 -2.93 -14.25
CA LEU A 107 -4.48 -2.85 -12.80
C LEU A 107 -5.60 -3.52 -11.99
N PRO A 108 -6.90 -3.14 -12.14
CA PRO A 108 -7.97 -3.77 -11.36
C PRO A 108 -8.12 -5.26 -11.66
N VAL A 109 -7.97 -5.69 -12.91
CA VAL A 109 -8.00 -7.12 -13.26
C VAL A 109 -6.88 -7.89 -12.56
N SER A 110 -5.67 -7.32 -12.51
CA SER A 110 -4.53 -7.98 -11.86
C SER A 110 -4.73 -8.13 -10.36
N VAL A 111 -5.28 -7.10 -9.70
CA VAL A 111 -5.62 -7.14 -8.27
C VAL A 111 -6.67 -8.22 -7.99
N ILE A 112 -7.74 -8.29 -8.79
CA ILE A 112 -8.81 -9.29 -8.62
C ILE A 112 -8.25 -10.70 -8.83
N VAL A 113 -7.51 -10.94 -9.91
CA VAL A 113 -6.95 -12.26 -10.22
C VAL A 113 -5.98 -12.71 -9.13
N MET A 114 -5.05 -11.86 -8.69
CA MET A 114 -4.12 -12.23 -7.62
C MET A 114 -4.82 -12.37 -6.26
N SER A 115 -5.84 -11.58 -5.98
CA SER A 115 -6.66 -11.73 -4.77
C SER A 115 -7.41 -13.07 -4.75
N LEU A 116 -7.99 -13.48 -5.89
CA LEU A 116 -8.64 -14.79 -6.01
C LEU A 116 -7.64 -15.95 -5.89
N ILE A 117 -6.46 -15.84 -6.48
CA ILE A 117 -5.37 -16.83 -6.35
C ILE A 117 -4.96 -16.95 -4.87
N GLY A 118 -4.75 -15.82 -4.19
CA GLY A 118 -4.45 -15.80 -2.76
C GLY A 118 -5.55 -16.42 -1.91
N SER A 119 -6.81 -16.09 -2.19
CA SER A 119 -7.95 -16.58 -1.41
C SER A 119 -8.28 -18.06 -1.66
N LEU A 120 -8.18 -18.55 -2.91
CA LEU A 120 -8.57 -19.92 -3.28
C LEU A 120 -7.45 -20.94 -3.08
N LEU A 121 -6.21 -20.62 -3.45
CA LEU A 121 -5.08 -21.55 -3.32
C LEU A 121 -4.48 -21.54 -1.92
N PHE A 122 -4.56 -20.41 -1.22
CA PHE A 122 -3.91 -20.20 0.07
C PHE A 122 -4.91 -19.84 1.18
N SER A 123 -6.13 -20.37 1.11
CA SER A 123 -7.19 -20.14 2.11
C SER A 123 -6.81 -20.51 3.55
N GLN A 124 -5.76 -21.32 3.74
CA GLN A 124 -5.27 -21.73 5.07
C GLN A 124 -4.25 -20.75 5.69
N ILE A 125 -3.82 -19.73 4.93
CA ILE A 125 -2.85 -18.74 5.38
C ILE A 125 -3.60 -17.50 5.85
N ASN A 126 -3.42 -17.13 7.13
CA ASN A 126 -4.02 -15.92 7.69
C ASN A 126 -3.44 -14.69 6.99
N LEU A 127 -4.20 -14.14 6.07
CA LEU A 127 -3.94 -12.83 5.46
C LEU A 127 -4.26 -11.75 6.48
N GLN A 128 -3.46 -10.69 6.50
CA GLN A 128 -3.69 -9.55 7.39
C GLN A 128 -5.02 -8.89 7.02
N SER A 129 -6.01 -8.97 7.92
CA SER A 129 -7.30 -8.31 7.73
C SER A 129 -7.11 -6.80 7.81
N PHE A 130 -7.71 -6.06 6.88
CA PHE A 130 -7.77 -4.61 6.98
C PHE A 130 -8.53 -4.23 8.27
N PRO A 131 -7.91 -3.50 9.22
CA PRO A 131 -8.60 -3.10 10.44
C PRO A 131 -9.71 -2.12 10.08
N VAL A 132 -10.95 -2.59 10.08
CA VAL A 132 -12.12 -1.74 9.89
C VAL A 132 -12.42 -1.09 11.24
N ASN A 133 -11.86 0.10 11.44
CA ASN A 133 -12.18 0.90 12.62
C ASN A 133 -13.60 1.45 12.47
N HIS A 134 -14.52 0.98 13.31
CA HIS A 134 -15.90 1.48 13.42
C HIS A 134 -16.00 2.76 14.27
N GLU A 135 -14.96 3.59 14.26
CA GLU A 135 -14.98 4.86 14.97
C GLU A 135 -15.91 5.84 14.23
N PRO A 136 -16.71 6.64 14.96
CA PRO A 136 -17.58 7.63 14.32
C PRO A 136 -16.76 8.64 13.52
N LEU A 137 -17.04 8.76 12.21
CA LEU A 137 -16.32 9.65 11.29
C LEU A 137 -16.40 11.15 11.66
N PHE A 138 -17.38 11.53 12.46
CA PHE A 138 -17.62 12.90 12.90
C PHE A 138 -17.55 13.01 14.42
N VAL A 139 -16.33 13.00 14.95
CA VAL A 139 -16.09 13.40 16.35
C VAL A 139 -15.86 14.90 16.38
N LEU A 140 -16.84 15.65 16.90
CA LEU A 140 -16.63 17.06 17.24
C LEU A 140 -15.51 17.16 18.27
N VAL A 141 -14.40 17.79 17.88
CA VAL A 141 -13.27 18.07 18.77
C VAL A 141 -13.77 18.97 19.89
N ARG A 142 -13.72 18.46 21.13
CA ARG A 142 -14.08 19.23 22.31
C ARG A 142 -12.94 20.20 22.62
N PHE A 143 -13.10 21.47 22.27
CA PHE A 143 -12.16 22.55 22.61
C PHE A 143 -12.15 22.82 24.12
N LYS A 144 -11.56 21.93 24.91
CA LYS A 144 -11.40 22.11 26.35
C LYS A 144 -9.96 22.56 26.64
N SER A 145 -9.83 23.79 27.14
CA SER A 145 -8.60 24.44 27.63
C SER A 145 -7.36 24.30 26.73
N VAL A 146 -7.42 24.84 25.51
CA VAL A 146 -6.20 25.04 24.69
C VAL A 146 -5.41 26.24 25.21
N THR A 147 -4.11 26.06 25.41
CA THR A 147 -3.19 27.12 25.85
C THR A 147 -2.83 28.02 24.68
N PHE A 148 -2.62 29.33 24.90
CA PHE A 148 -2.24 30.28 23.85
C PHE A 148 -1.01 29.85 23.02
N LYS A 149 -0.02 29.22 23.67
CA LYS A 149 1.15 28.62 22.99
C LYS A 149 0.77 27.56 21.96
N GLN A 150 -0.23 26.73 22.26
CA GLN A 150 -0.70 25.68 21.35
C GLN A 150 -1.41 26.28 20.14
N ILE A 151 -2.18 27.34 20.32
CA ILE A 151 -2.87 28.05 19.21
C ILE A 151 -1.85 28.61 18.22
N ILE A 152 -0.78 29.24 18.70
CA ILE A 152 0.29 29.74 17.82
C ILE A 152 1.00 28.57 17.11
N ALA A 153 1.32 27.50 17.83
CA ALA A 153 1.97 26.33 17.25
C ALA A 153 1.10 25.67 16.16
N THR A 154 -0.20 25.49 16.42
CA THR A 154 -1.14 24.96 15.42
C THR A 154 -1.36 25.92 14.27
N GLY A 155 -1.32 27.23 14.50
CA GLY A 155 -1.39 28.24 13.44
C GLY A 155 -0.19 28.15 12.50
N GLY A 156 1.02 27.98 13.05
CA GLY A 156 2.23 27.75 12.24
C GLY A 156 2.18 26.44 11.46
N LEU A 157 1.73 25.35 12.08
CA LEU A 157 1.53 24.06 11.39
C LEU A 157 0.45 24.16 10.30
N GLY A 158 -0.67 24.84 10.57
CA GLY A 158 -1.75 25.06 9.61
C GLY A 158 -1.31 25.90 8.41
N PHE A 159 -0.49 26.93 8.64
CA PHE A 159 0.12 27.69 7.54
C PHE A 159 1.04 26.83 6.67
N SER A 160 1.88 25.99 7.29
CA SER A 160 2.74 25.04 6.57
C SER A 160 1.91 24.04 5.75
N LEU A 161 0.84 23.48 6.34
CA LEU A 161 -0.08 22.57 5.68
C LEU A 161 -0.79 23.23 4.49
N SER A 162 -1.24 24.48 4.65
CA SER A 162 -1.85 25.24 3.57
C SER A 162 -0.88 25.49 2.41
N LEU A 163 0.40 25.72 2.70
CA LEU A 163 1.44 25.88 1.67
C LEU A 163 1.68 24.56 0.92
N LEU A 164 1.75 23.44 1.65
CA LEU A 164 1.89 22.10 1.06
C LEU A 164 0.73 21.80 0.10
N MET A 165 -0.51 22.00 0.54
CA MET A 165 -1.70 21.80 -0.29
C MET A 165 -1.71 22.71 -1.53
N PHE A 166 -1.32 23.97 -1.38
CA PHE A 166 -1.22 24.90 -2.52
C PHE A 166 -0.16 24.43 -3.53
N LEU A 167 1.00 23.96 -3.05
CA LEU A 167 2.06 23.47 -3.90
C LEU A 167 1.65 22.20 -4.65
N ASP A 168 1.07 21.22 -3.95
CA ASP A 168 0.58 19.97 -4.54
C ASP A 168 -0.47 20.25 -5.61
N GLN A 169 -1.41 21.16 -5.32
CA GLN A 169 -2.47 21.50 -6.26
C GLN A 169 -1.94 22.23 -7.51
N ASN A 170 -0.97 23.13 -7.33
CA ASN A 170 -0.33 23.80 -8.46
C ASN A 170 0.41 22.81 -9.36
N ILE A 171 1.15 21.87 -8.77
CA ILE A 171 1.93 20.92 -9.56
C ILE A 171 1.01 19.92 -10.26
N ALA A 172 0.03 19.34 -9.55
CA ALA A 172 -0.95 18.45 -10.15
C ALA A 172 -1.72 19.16 -11.28
N GLY A 173 -2.16 20.40 -11.04
CA GLY A 173 -2.80 21.24 -12.03
C GLY A 173 -1.91 21.53 -13.24
N ALA A 174 -0.62 21.79 -13.05
CA ALA A 174 0.32 22.02 -14.13
C ALA A 174 0.53 20.77 -14.99
N ILE A 175 0.75 19.61 -14.36
CA ILE A 175 0.94 18.32 -15.03
C ILE A 175 -0.29 17.94 -15.85
N VAL A 176 -1.49 18.00 -15.26
CA VAL A 176 -2.74 17.66 -15.95
C VAL A 176 -2.97 18.61 -17.12
N ASN A 177 -2.78 19.91 -16.91
CA ASN A 177 -2.99 20.93 -17.92
C ASN A 177 -1.77 21.17 -18.83
N SER A 178 -0.85 20.21 -18.90
CA SER A 178 0.24 20.23 -19.85
C SER A 178 -0.31 20.17 -21.29
N PRO A 179 0.23 20.99 -22.23
CA PRO A 179 -0.21 20.97 -23.63
C PRO A 179 -0.03 19.59 -24.30
N ALA A 180 0.83 18.73 -23.74
CA ALA A 180 1.01 17.35 -24.18
C ALA A 180 -0.27 16.49 -24.03
N ASN A 181 -1.12 16.80 -23.04
CA ASN A 181 -2.34 16.03 -22.74
C ASN A 181 -3.55 16.42 -23.62
N LYS A 182 -3.39 17.42 -24.53
CA LYS A 182 -4.41 17.82 -25.54
C LYS A 182 -5.82 18.06 -24.96
N LEU A 183 -5.90 18.64 -23.77
CA LEU A 183 -7.18 18.95 -23.11
C LEU A 183 -7.94 20.05 -23.88
N LYS A 184 -9.25 19.84 -24.08
CA LYS A 184 -10.12 20.74 -24.88
C LYS A 184 -10.80 21.84 -24.06
N LYS A 185 -10.79 21.75 -22.73
CA LYS A 185 -11.48 22.70 -21.82
C LYS A 185 -10.45 23.59 -21.10
N GLY A 186 -10.91 24.77 -20.67
CA GLY A 186 -10.09 25.72 -19.89
C GLY A 186 -9.75 25.21 -18.49
N LYS A 187 -8.71 25.77 -17.89
CA LYS A 187 -8.22 25.42 -16.54
C LYS A 187 -9.09 26.10 -15.48
N ALA A 188 -9.42 25.39 -14.40
CA ALA A 188 -10.27 25.91 -13.30
C ALA A 188 -9.53 25.93 -11.95
N PHE A 189 -8.31 26.47 -11.93
CA PHE A 189 -7.41 26.40 -10.78
C PHE A 189 -7.99 27.01 -9.48
N HIS A 190 -8.66 28.16 -9.57
CA HIS A 190 -9.21 28.84 -8.40
C HIS A 190 -10.38 28.07 -7.75
N VAL A 191 -11.20 27.41 -8.56
CA VAL A 191 -12.35 26.63 -8.06
C VAL A 191 -11.83 25.38 -7.36
N ASP A 192 -10.81 24.74 -7.92
CA ASP A 192 -10.17 23.57 -7.33
C ASP A 192 -9.57 23.89 -5.95
N LEU A 193 -8.83 25.01 -5.85
CA LEU A 193 -8.27 25.47 -4.58
C LEU A 193 -9.35 25.78 -3.54
N PHE A 194 -10.47 26.39 -3.96
CA PHE A 194 -11.59 26.69 -3.07
C PHE A 194 -12.28 25.42 -2.54
N VAL A 195 -12.50 24.43 -3.39
CA VAL A 195 -13.12 23.15 -2.99
C VAL A 195 -12.21 22.39 -2.02
N ILE A 196 -10.90 22.35 -2.29
CA ILE A 196 -9.93 21.70 -1.39
C ILE A 196 -9.87 22.42 -0.04
N ALA A 197 -9.92 23.75 -0.02
CA ALA A 197 -9.95 24.52 1.21
C ALA A 197 -11.21 24.26 2.06
N ILE A 198 -12.37 24.04 1.43
CA ILE A 198 -13.61 23.67 2.14
C ILE A 198 -13.56 22.23 2.65
N LEU A 199 -12.99 21.30 1.89
CA LEU A 199 -12.92 19.89 2.29
C LEU A 199 -11.94 19.66 3.45
N ASN A 200 -10.87 20.45 3.51
CA ASN A 200 -9.80 20.30 4.50
C ASN A 200 -9.91 21.25 5.69
N GLY A 201 -10.69 22.32 5.59
CA GLY A 201 -10.92 23.31 6.65
C GLY A 201 -12.10 22.95 7.56
#